data_AF-A0A967BIT3-F1
#
_entry.id   AF-A0A967BIT3-F1
#
_cell.length_a   1.000
_cell.length_b   1.000
_cell.length_c   1.000
_cell.angle_alpha   90.00
_cell.angle_beta   90.00
_cell.angle_gamma   90.00
#
_symmetry.space_group_name_H-M   'P 1'
#
loop_
_entity.id
_entity.type
_entity.pdbx_description
1 polymer ?
#
loop_
_entity_poly.entity_id
_entity_poly.type
_entity_poly.pdbx_seq_one_letter_code
_entity_poly.pdbx_strand_id
1 'polypeptide(L)' 'PFHIKEKIFGAVWNAFDPWHKKVFFYFCMEDRKLWEMVIGWSYDSNDEFEDALFASVSGKMKAL' A
#
# COMPACT_ATOMS: atom_id res chain seq x y z
N PRO A 1 -0.30 10.17 18.63
CA PRO A 1 0.76 9.73 17.67
C PRO A 1 0.31 9.61 16.20
N PHE A 2 -0.98 9.43 15.91
CA PHE A 2 -1.50 9.19 14.56
C PHE A 2 -1.05 10.25 13.52
N HIS A 3 -1.17 11.55 13.83
CA HIS A 3 -0.76 12.64 12.93
C HIS A 3 0.73 12.58 12.53
N ILE A 4 1.59 12.03 13.39
CA ILE A 4 3.02 11.85 13.08
C ILE A 4 3.19 10.74 12.05
N LYS A 5 2.47 9.63 12.20
CA LYS A 5 2.47 8.53 11.21
C LYS A 5 1.96 9.03 9.87
N GLU A 6 0.83 9.72 9.85
CA GLU A 6 0.27 10.31 8.63
C GLU A 6 1.29 11.19 7.92
N LYS A 7 1.98 12.08 8.65
CA LYS A 7 3.02 12.93 8.06
C LYS A 7 4.20 12.14 7.49
N ILE A 8 4.68 11.13 8.21
CA ILE A 8 5.82 10.30 7.77
C ILE A 8 5.43 9.46 6.54
N PHE A 9 4.33 8.73 6.62
CA PHE A 9 3.86 7.87 5.54
C PHE A 9 3.44 8.68 4.32
N GLY A 10 2.81 9.83 4.50
CA GLY A 10 2.48 10.77 3.43
C GLY A 10 3.72 11.31 2.72
N ALA A 11 4.75 11.70 3.47
CA ALA A 11 6.02 12.15 2.88
C ALA A 11 6.70 11.04 2.06
N VAL A 12 6.72 9.81 2.59
CA VAL A 12 7.27 8.64 1.89
C VAL A 12 6.45 8.31 0.64
N TRP A 13 5.13 8.26 0.75
CA TRP A 13 4.22 7.99 -0.36
C TRP A 13 4.45 8.96 -1.52
N ASN A 14 4.52 10.26 -1.22
CA ASN A 14 4.78 11.30 -2.22
C ASN A 14 6.18 11.20 -2.83
N ALA A 15 7.21 10.86 -2.03
CA ALA A 15 8.57 10.67 -2.54
C ALA A 15 8.66 9.50 -3.54
N PHE A 16 7.79 8.50 -3.40
CA PHE A 16 7.71 7.34 -4.29
C PHE A 16 6.69 7.48 -5.43
N ASP A 17 6.21 8.69 -5.74
CA ASP A 17 5.30 8.95 -6.87
C ASP A 17 5.72 8.26 -8.19
N PRO A 18 7.00 8.26 -8.60
CA PRO A 18 7.41 7.57 -9.84
C PRO A 18 7.25 6.04 -9.82
N TRP A 19 7.05 5.45 -8.65
CA TRP A 19 6.89 4.00 -8.41
C TRP A 19 5.43 3.59 -8.24
N HIS A 20 4.52 4.56 -8.08
CA HIS A 20 3.09 4.29 -8.02
C HIS A 20 2.68 3.48 -9.26
N LYS A 21 1.87 2.45 -9.04
CA LYS A 21 1.40 1.49 -10.08
C LYS A 21 2.48 0.59 -10.70
N LYS A 22 3.75 0.71 -10.31
CA LYS A 22 4.85 -0.18 -10.77
C LYS A 22 5.23 -1.23 -9.74
N VAL A 23 5.03 -0.92 -8.47
CA VAL A 23 5.25 -1.83 -7.34
C VAL A 23 4.00 -1.94 -6.50
N PHE A 24 3.96 -2.97 -5.67
CA PHE A 24 2.90 -3.16 -4.69
C PHE A 24 3.32 -2.48 -3.39
N PHE A 25 2.48 -1.57 -2.90
CA PHE A 25 2.72 -0.88 -1.63
C PHE A 25 1.96 -1.58 -0.52
N TYR A 26 2.63 -1.75 0.62
CA TYR A 26 2.06 -2.37 1.80
C TYR A 26 2.49 -1.61 3.06
N PHE A 27 1.51 -1.06 3.81
CA PHE A 27 1.76 -0.54 5.14
C PHE A 27 1.55 -1.66 6.17
N CYS A 28 2.67 -2.18 6.67
CA CYS A 28 2.68 -3.35 7.55
C CYS A 28 1.96 -3.10 8.87
N MET A 29 0.92 -3.88 9.15
CA MET A 29 0.12 -3.81 10.38
C MET A 29 -0.46 -2.42 10.70
N GLU A 30 -0.60 -1.55 9.69
CA GLU A 30 -1.15 -0.21 9.89
C GLU A 30 -2.67 -0.17 9.66
N ASP A 31 -3.32 0.75 10.36
CA ASP A 31 -4.78 0.93 10.36
C ASP A 31 -5.31 1.42 9.01
N ARG A 32 -6.49 0.95 8.60
CA ARG A 32 -7.16 1.35 7.34
C ARG A 32 -7.31 2.86 7.20
N LYS A 33 -7.53 3.58 8.29
CA LYS A 33 -7.60 5.03 8.29
C LYS A 33 -6.29 5.67 7.84
N LEU A 34 -5.14 5.09 8.20
CA LEU A 34 -3.84 5.60 7.74
C LEU A 34 -3.68 5.39 6.22
N TRP A 35 -4.11 4.24 5.71
CA TRP A 35 -4.14 3.97 4.28
C TRP A 35 -5.01 4.98 3.53
N GLU A 36 -6.24 5.21 3.98
CA GLU A 36 -7.17 6.16 3.36
C GLU A 36 -6.61 7.59 3.37
N MET A 37 -6.01 8.02 4.47
CA MET A 37 -5.46 9.37 4.58
C MET A 37 -4.21 9.58 3.70
N VAL A 38 -3.40 8.54 3.49
CA VAL A 38 -2.12 8.65 2.77
C VAL A 38 -2.25 8.29 1.29
N ILE A 39 -2.93 7.18 0.98
CA ILE A 39 -3.05 6.60 -0.37
C ILE A 39 -4.39 6.97 -1.01
N GLY A 40 -5.40 7.32 -0.20
CA GLY A 40 -6.75 7.67 -0.67
C GLY A 40 -7.74 6.49 -0.71
N TRP A 41 -7.29 5.28 -0.39
CA TRP A 41 -8.12 4.08 -0.33
C TRP A 41 -7.50 3.03 0.60
N SER A 42 -8.29 2.05 1.04
CA SER A 42 -7.86 0.89 1.81
C SER A 42 -8.59 -0.38 1.35
N TYR A 43 -8.12 -1.55 1.76
CA TYR A 43 -8.78 -2.84 1.49
C TYR A 43 -9.89 -3.11 2.52
N ASP A 44 -11.00 -3.69 2.08
CA ASP A 44 -12.19 -3.96 2.89
C ASP A 44 -12.01 -5.20 3.79
N SER A 45 -11.07 -6.09 3.46
CA SER A 45 -10.70 -7.26 4.26
C SER A 45 -9.23 -7.63 4.08
N ASN A 46 -8.72 -8.49 4.97
CA ASN A 46 -7.39 -9.07 4.79
C ASN A 46 -7.35 -10.00 3.57
N ASP A 47 -8.44 -10.73 3.31
CA ASP A 47 -8.54 -11.63 2.16
C ASP A 47 -8.37 -10.86 0.84
N GLU A 48 -9.01 -9.70 0.71
CA GLU A 48 -8.88 -8.83 -0.47
C GLU A 48 -7.44 -8.33 -0.65
N PHE A 49 -6.78 -7.95 0.46
CA PHE A 49 -5.38 -7.57 0.45
C PHE A 49 -4.47 -8.73 0.02
N GLU A 50 -4.69 -9.93 0.56
CA GLU A 50 -3.91 -11.13 0.25
C GLU A 50 -4.07 -11.55 -1.21
N ASP A 51 -5.29 -11.50 -1.74
CA ASP A 51 -5.58 -11.75 -3.15
C ASP A 51 -4.83 -10.76 -4.06
N ALA A 52 -4.86 -9.46 -3.73
CA ALA A 52 -4.15 -8.43 -4.49
C ALA A 52 -2.63 -8.60 -4.43
N LEU A 53 -2.09 -8.94 -3.26
CA LEU A 53 -0.67 -9.23 -3.06
C LEU A 53 -0.25 -10.46 -3.88
N PHE A 54 -1.03 -11.53 -3.81
CA PHE A 54 -0.77 -12.76 -4.52
C PHE A 54 -0.82 -12.56 -6.04
N ALA A 55 -1.81 -11.82 -6.55
CA ALA A 55 -1.91 -11.46 -7.97
C ALA A 55 -0.68 -10.67 -8.43
N SER A 56 -0.25 -9.68 -7.64
CA SER A 56 0.95 -8.87 -7.92
C SER A 56 2.24 -9.71 -7.99
N VAL A 57 2.43 -10.62 -7.04
CA VAL A 57 3.64 -11.47 -6.98
C VAL A 57 3.61 -12.54 -8.07
N SER A 58 2.50 -13.27 -8.22
CA SER A 58 2.35 -14.34 -9.21
C SER A 58 2.47 -13.84 -10.65
N GLY A 59 1.98 -12.63 -10.93
CA GLY A 59 2.17 -11.97 -12.23
C GLY A 59 3.65 -11.78 -12.59
N LYS A 60 4.50 -11.43 -11.61
CA LYS A 60 5.95 -11.28 -11.81
C LYS A 60 6.64 -12.63 -12.02
N MET A 61 6.18 -13.69 -11.35
CA MET A 61 6.74 -15.03 -11.51
C MET A 61 6.44 -15.64 -12.89
N LYS A 62 5.29 -15.33 -13.48
CA LYS A 62 4.91 -15.81 -14.83
C LYS A 62 5.55 -15.02 -15.96
N ALA A 63 6.09 -13.82 -15.68
CA ALA A 63 6.77 -12.97 -16.64
C ALA A 63 8.28 -13.26 -16.76
N LEU A 64 8.78 -14.21 -15.95
CA LEU A 64 10.12 -14.80 -16.04
C LEU A 64 10.07 -16.06 -16.90
#